data_AF-A0A7C1L0U0-F1
#
_entry.id   AF-A0A7C1L0U0-F1
#
_cell.length_a   1.000
_cell.length_b   1.000
_cell.length_c   1.000
_cell.angle_alpha   90.00
_cell.angle_beta   90.00
_cell.angle_gamma   90.00
#
_symmetry.space_group_name_H-M   'P 1'
#
loop_
_entity.id
_entity.type
_entity.pdbx_description
1 polymer ?
#
loop_
_entity_poly.entity_id
_entity_poly.type
_entity_poly.pdbx_seq_one_letter_code
_entity_poly.pdbx_strand_id
1 'polypeptide(L)'
;MSDTVGSLVDKLFTVDSKMWNNQEFLHQIRRMNFTQFQSGFLDRIDSKRKLFDNLQKCCNLNMQRTRLIMEIDRLLIKLVEAGLAGRDLHTPEFEIDSHKTF
;
A
#
# COMPACT_ATOMS: atom_id res chain seq x y z
N MET A 1 2.62 -14.90 -14.83
CA MET A 1 1.26 -14.73 -14.29
C MET A 1 1.12 -13.27 -13.99
N SER A 2 0.31 -12.57 -14.77
CA SER A 2 0.07 -11.14 -14.58
C SER A 2 -0.91 -10.96 -13.43
N ASP A 3 -0.71 -9.92 -12.62
CA ASP A 3 -1.73 -9.54 -11.65
C ASP A 3 -2.99 -9.04 -12.38
N THR A 4 -4.15 -9.44 -11.88
CA THR A 4 -5.45 -8.96 -12.37
C THR A 4 -5.75 -7.62 -11.71
N VAL A 5 -6.70 -6.85 -12.25
CA VAL A 5 -7.17 -5.62 -11.57
C VAL A 5 -7.66 -5.96 -10.16
N GLY A 6 -8.41 -7.05 -10.01
CA GLY A 6 -8.89 -7.52 -8.71
C GLY A 6 -7.74 -7.87 -7.74
N SER A 7 -6.69 -8.56 -8.20
CA SER A 7 -5.56 -8.90 -7.33
C SER A 7 -4.72 -7.69 -6.94
N LEU A 8 -4.56 -6.70 -7.83
CA LEU A 8 -3.90 -5.44 -7.51
C LEU A 8 -4.71 -4.61 -6.50
N VAL A 9 -6.04 -4.57 -6.64
CA VAL A 9 -6.93 -3.90 -5.68
C VAL A 9 -6.86 -4.57 -4.31
N ASP A 10 -6.84 -5.90 -4.24
CA ASP A 10 -6.70 -6.62 -2.97
C ASP A 10 -5.34 -6.35 -2.28
N LYS A 11 -4.26 -6.31 -3.06
CA LYS A 11 -2.94 -5.88 -2.56
C LYS A 11 -2.96 -4.44 -2.06
N LEU A 12 -3.62 -3.53 -2.79
CA LEU A 12 -3.76 -2.13 -2.39
C LEU A 12 -4.51 -2.03 -1.05
N PHE A 13 -5.63 -2.73 -0.91
CA PHE A 13 -6.40 -2.79 0.33
C PHE A 13 -5.58 -3.32 1.50
N THR A 14 -4.76 -4.35 1.27
CA THR A 14 -3.84 -4.89 2.26
C THR A 14 -2.81 -3.85 2.72
N VAL A 15 -2.25 -3.07 1.79
CA VAL A 15 -1.31 -1.98 2.11
C VAL A 15 -2.02 -0.88 2.88
N ASP A 16 -3.20 -0.45 2.44
CA ASP A 16 -3.99 0.60 3.10
C ASP A 16 -4.37 0.18 4.53
N SER A 17 -4.75 -1.08 4.75
CA SER A 17 -5.04 -1.63 6.09
C SER A 17 -3.80 -1.60 6.99
N LYS A 18 -2.62 -1.92 6.44
CA LYS A 18 -1.35 -1.79 7.18
C LYS A 18 -1.00 -0.34 7.49
N MET A 19 -1.30 0.58 6.59
CA MET A 19 -1.11 2.02 6.80
C MET A 19 -2.02 2.55 7.90
N TRP A 20 -3.30 2.15 7.92
CA TRP A 20 -4.24 2.47 8.98
C TRP A 20 -3.70 2.08 10.36
N ASN A 21 -3.25 0.83 10.52
CA ASN A 21 -2.64 0.37 11.78
C ASN A 21 -1.38 1.15 12.16
N ASN A 22 -0.64 1.65 11.17
CA ASN A 22 0.55 2.48 11.40
C ASN A 22 0.19 3.94 11.73
N GLN A 23 -1.00 4.41 11.33
CA GLN A 23 -1.46 5.77 11.65
C GLN A 23 -1.74 5.94 13.14
N GLU A 24 -2.18 4.91 13.85
CA GLU A 24 -2.37 4.96 15.31
C GLU A 24 -1.10 5.41 16.04
N PHE A 25 0.07 4.93 15.60
CA PHE A 25 1.36 5.38 16.13
C PHE A 25 1.61 6.87 15.88
N LEU A 26 1.33 7.35 14.67
CA LEU A 26 1.49 8.77 14.32
C LEU A 26 0.47 9.65 15.06
N HIS A 27 -0.75 9.16 15.27
CA HIS A 27 -1.78 9.86 16.05
C HIS A 27 -1.36 10.02 17.52
N GLN A 28 -0.70 9.00 18.09
CA GLN A 28 -0.11 9.10 19.42
C GLN A 28 0.91 10.24 19.48
N ILE A 29 1.87 10.28 18.54
CA ILE A 29 2.90 11.34 18.47
C ILE A 29 2.26 12.72 18.28
N ARG A 30 1.27 12.85 17.39
CA ARG A 30 0.57 14.11 17.11
C ARG A 30 -0.10 14.72 18.34
N ARG A 31 -0.50 13.91 19.32
CA ARG A 31 -1.12 14.35 20.58
C ARG A 31 -0.12 14.68 21.69
N MET A 32 1.18 14.41 21.47
CA MET A 32 2.22 14.72 22.44
C MET A 32 2.75 16.13 22.27
N ASN A 33 3.16 16.76 23.37
CA ASN A 33 4.07 17.89 23.31
C ASN A 33 5.53 17.42 23.16
N PHE A 34 6.43 18.36 22.90
CA PHE A 34 7.84 18.05 22.63
C PHE A 34 8.52 17.29 23.79
N THR A 35 8.29 17.69 25.04
CA THR A 35 8.86 17.03 26.22
C THR A 35 8.39 15.59 26.34
N GLN A 36 7.09 15.34 26.14
CA GLN A 36 6.52 13.99 26.15
C GLN A 36 7.11 13.12 25.03
N PHE A 37 7.30 13.70 23.84
CA PHE A 37 7.94 13.01 22.73
C PHE A 37 9.39 12.62 23.05
N GLN A 38 10.19 13.55 23.60
CA GLN A 38 11.56 13.27 24.01
C GLN A 38 11.61 12.12 25.03
N SER A 39 10.83 12.22 26.11
CA SER A 39 10.84 11.17 27.15
C SER A 39 10.31 9.82 26.67
N GLY A 40 9.31 9.83 25.79
CA GLY A 40 8.67 8.61 25.28
C GLY A 40 9.52 7.87 24.25
N PHE A 41 10.22 8.59 23.38
CA PHE A 41 10.87 8.02 22.21
C PHE A 41 12.40 8.17 22.15
N LEU A 42 12.98 9.14 22.87
CA LEU A 42 14.40 9.50 22.71
C LEU A 42 15.27 9.18 23.93
N ASP A 43 14.71 8.71 25.04
CA ASP A 43 15.51 8.39 26.23
C ASP A 43 16.11 6.98 26.18
N ARG A 44 15.41 6.02 25.57
CA ARG A 44 15.81 4.59 25.54
C ARG A 44 16.08 4.13 24.12
N ILE A 45 17.08 3.26 23.96
CA ILE A 45 17.47 2.73 22.65
C ILE A 45 16.33 1.95 21.98
N ASP A 46 15.57 1.17 22.74
CA ASP A 46 14.44 0.40 22.21
C ASP A 46 13.32 1.33 21.72
N SER A 47 13.05 2.42 22.43
CA SER A 47 12.08 3.42 22.00
C SER A 47 12.52 4.14 20.73
N LYS A 48 13.82 4.47 20.61
CA LYS A 48 14.40 5.07 19.40
C LYS A 48 14.28 4.14 18.21
N ARG A 49 14.61 2.86 18.39
CA ARG A 49 14.48 1.84 17.35
C ARG A 49 13.02 1.67 16.92
N LYS A 50 12.09 1.58 17.88
CA LYS A 50 10.66 1.52 17.58
C LYS A 50 10.18 2.75 16.79
N LEU A 51 10.61 3.96 17.16
CA LEU A 51 10.31 5.18 16.41
C LEU A 51 10.85 5.08 14.97
N PHE A 52 12.12 4.73 14.83
CA PHE A 52 12.78 4.58 13.52
C PHE A 52 12.04 3.56 12.63
N ASP A 53 11.76 2.37 13.15
CA ASP A 53 11.11 1.29 12.40
C ASP A 53 9.69 1.69 11.96
N ASN A 54 8.92 2.38 12.82
CA ASN A 54 7.57 2.84 12.47
C ASN A 54 7.59 3.94 11.40
N LEU A 55 8.56 4.86 11.46
CA LEU A 55 8.74 5.90 10.44
C LEU A 55 9.17 5.28 9.10
N GLN A 56 10.14 4.36 9.12
CA GLN A 56 10.58 3.65 7.93
C GLN A 56 9.42 2.87 7.30
N LYS A 57 8.61 2.20 8.13
CA LYS A 57 7.40 1.50 7.71
C LYS A 57 6.37 2.45 7.08
N CYS A 58 6.15 3.65 7.62
CA CYS A 58 5.28 4.67 7.00
C CYS A 58 5.73 4.97 5.57
N CYS A 59 7.01 5.31 5.40
CA CYS A 59 7.56 5.67 4.10
C CYS A 59 7.45 4.52 3.09
N ASN A 60 7.80 3.31 3.52
CA ASN A 60 7.76 2.13 2.66
C ASN A 60 6.33 1.79 2.23
N LEU A 61 5.35 1.81 3.15
CA LEU A 61 3.96 1.54 2.82
C LEU A 61 3.39 2.61 1.87
N ASN A 62 3.74 3.88 2.07
CA ASN A 62 3.30 4.95 1.17
C ASN A 62 3.87 4.76 -0.25
N MET A 63 5.15 4.38 -0.38
CA MET A 63 5.73 4.06 -1.68
C MET A 63 5.08 2.85 -2.34
N GLN A 64 4.79 1.79 -1.57
CA GLN A 64 4.10 0.60 -2.07
C GLN A 64 2.69 0.94 -2.57
N ARG A 65 1.94 1.73 -1.80
CA ARG A 65 0.60 2.22 -2.17
C ARG A 65 0.64 2.96 -3.51
N THR A 66 1.56 3.91 -3.66
CA THR A 66 1.71 4.68 -4.91
C THR A 66 2.03 3.76 -6.10
N ARG A 67 2.93 2.79 -5.92
CA ARG A 67 3.27 1.83 -6.99
C ARG A 67 2.06 1.01 -7.41
N LEU A 68 1.29 0.48 -6.44
CA LEU A 68 0.08 -0.29 -6.72
C LEU A 68 -0.97 0.53 -7.47
N ILE A 69 -1.20 1.79 -7.07
CA ILE A 69 -2.10 2.70 -7.79
C ILE A 69 -1.65 2.89 -9.23
N MET A 70 -0.36 3.16 -9.46
CA MET A 70 0.18 3.32 -10.81
C MET A 70 0.06 2.05 -11.66
N GLU A 71 0.24 0.87 -11.05
CA GLU A 71 0.07 -0.42 -11.73
C GLU A 71 -1.40 -0.65 -12.12
N ILE A 72 -2.34 -0.33 -11.22
CA ILE A 72 -3.78 -0.38 -11.50
C ILE A 72 -4.13 0.55 -12.65
N ASP A 73 -3.72 1.82 -12.58
CA ASP A 73 -4.01 2.83 -13.61
C ASP A 73 -3.53 2.38 -14.99
N ARG A 74 -2.29 1.87 -15.08
CA ARG A 74 -1.72 1.35 -16.33
C ARG A 74 -2.50 0.15 -16.87
N LEU A 75 -2.91 -0.77 -16.00
CA LEU A 75 -3.69 -1.93 -16.42
C LEU A 75 -5.09 -1.55 -16.90
N LEU A 76 -5.75 -0.60 -16.22
CA LEU A 76 -7.04 -0.07 -16.65
C LEU A 76 -6.94 0.61 -18.02
N ILE A 77 -5.93 1.46 -18.24
CA ILE A 77 -5.69 2.07 -19.55
C ILE A 77 -5.52 0.99 -20.63
N LYS A 78 -4.68 -0.03 -20.37
CA LYS A 78 -4.44 -1.13 -21.30
C LYS A 78 -5.74 -1.88 -21.66
N LEU A 79 -6.58 -2.16 -20.67
CA LEU A 79 -7.87 -2.85 -20.86
C LEU A 79 -8.85 -2.00 -21.67
N VAL A 80 -8.94 -0.70 -21.39
CA VAL A 80 -9.79 0.24 -22.13
C VAL A 80 -9.34 0.34 -23.58
N GLU A 81 -8.05 0.52 -23.84
CA GLU A 81 -7.49 0.58 -25.20
C GLU A 81 -7.75 -0.72 -25.98
N ALA A 82 -7.58 -1.88 -25.34
CA ALA A 82 -7.87 -3.17 -25.95
C ALA A 82 -9.36 -3.34 -26.28
N GLY A 83 -10.25 -2.95 -25.35
CA GLY A 83 -11.70 -2.97 -25.56
C GLY A 83 -12.16 -2.05 -26.68
N LEU A 84 -11.62 -0.82 -26.75
CA LEU A 84 -11.89 0.13 -27.84
C LEU A 84 -11.38 -0.36 -29.20
N ALA A 85 -10.30 -1.14 -29.22
CA ALA A 85 -9.79 -1.79 -30.42
C ALA A 85 -10.59 -3.06 -30.81
N GLY A 86 -11.67 -3.40 -30.10
CA GLY A 86 -12.49 -4.59 -30.36
C GLY A 86 -11.78 -5.91 -30.04
N ARG A 87 -10.73 -5.89 -29.21
CA ARG A 87 -10.02 -7.11 -28.81
C ARG A 87 -10.83 -7.86 -27.75
N ASP A 88 -10.78 -9.18 -27.81
CA ASP A 88 -11.30 -10.02 -26.75
C ASP A 88 -10.45 -9.86 -25.49
N LEU A 89 -11.10 -9.51 -24.38
CA LEU A 89 -10.49 -9.31 -23.09
C LEU A 89 -10.38 -10.63 -22.31
N HIS A 90 -11.14 -11.67 -22.65
CA HIS A 90 -11.06 -13.00 -22.02
C HIS A 90 -9.92 -13.87 -22.59
N THR A 91 -8.77 -13.25 -22.82
CA THR A 91 -7.58 -13.94 -23.33
C THR A 91 -6.55 -14.14 -22.22
N PRO A 92 -5.64 -15.12 -22.36
CA PRO A 92 -4.52 -15.31 -21.44
C PRO A 92 -3.61 -14.07 -21.29
N GLU A 93 -3.72 -13.09 -22.18
CA GLU A 93 -3.00 -11.81 -22.07
C GLU A 93 -3.51 -10.93 -20.92
N PHE A 94 -4.80 -11.01 -20.57
CA PHE A 94 -5.44 -10.11 -19.59
C PHE A 94 -5.86 -10.82 -18.29
N GLU A 95 -5.90 -12.17 -18.24
CA GLU A 95 -6.15 -13.00 -17.05
C GLU A 95 -7.25 -12.45 -16.08
N ILE A 96 -8.37 -11.95 -16.60
CA ILE A 96 -9.32 -11.09 -15.85
C ILE A 96 -10.13 -11.87 -14.80
N ASP A 97 -10.34 -13.17 -15.02
CA ASP A 97 -11.22 -14.02 -14.20
C ASP A 97 -10.48 -14.83 -13.12
N SER A 98 -9.21 -14.54 -12.88
CA SER A 98 -8.40 -15.30 -11.91
C SER A 98 -8.38 -14.64 -10.52
N HIS A 99 -9.43 -14.87 -9.72
CA HIS A 99 -9.34 -14.65 -8.28
C HIS A 99 -8.68 -15.86 -7.61
N LYS A 100 -7.38 -15.72 -7.30
CA LYS A 100 -6.69 -16.71 -6.46
C LYS A 100 -7.13 -16.51 -5.02
N THR A 101 -8.01 -17.39 -4.56
CA THR A 101 -8.13 -17.70 -3.14
C THR A 101 -7.01 -18.69 -2.82
N PHE A 102 -6.13 -18.30 -1.90
CA PHE A 102 -5.10 -19.19 -1.34
C PHE A 102 -5.69 -20.05 -0.24
#